data_AF-A0A661CHE0-F1
#
_entry.id   AF-A0A661CHE0-F1
#
_cell.length_a   1.000
_cell.length_b   1.000
_cell.length_c   1.000
_cell.angle_alpha   90.00
_cell.angle_beta   90.00
_cell.angle_gamma   90.00
#
_symmetry.space_group_name_H-M   'P 1'
#
loop_
_entity.id
_entity.type
_entity.pdbx_description
1 polymer ?
#
loop_
_entity_poly.entity_id
_entity_poly.type
_entity_poly.pdbx_seq_one_letter_code
_entity_poly.pdbx_strand_id
1 'polypeptide(L)' 'LGKNANVYLASAELAAVSAKLGRIPSVAEYMQNVEIIAPLSDNIYRYLNFHQIEEYQSVAKKMIPIVAA' A
#
# COMPACT_ATOMS: atom_id res chain seq x y z
N LEU A 1 15.02 12.83 -3.44
CA LEU A 1 15.39 12.57 -4.85
C LEU A 1 16.55 13.50 -5.20
N GLY A 2 17.71 12.97 -5.59
CA GLY A 2 19.00 13.70 -5.58
C GLY A 2 19.24 14.65 -6.77
N LYS A 3 20.31 15.46 -6.68
CA LYS A 3 20.76 16.36 -7.76
C LYS A 3 21.10 15.55 -9.03
N ASN A 4 20.66 16.04 -10.19
CA ASN A 4 20.83 15.41 -11.51
C ASN A 4 20.17 14.02 -11.65
N ALA A 5 19.24 13.65 -10.77
CA ALA A 5 18.49 12.40 -10.90
C ALA A 5 17.31 12.56 -11.86
N ASN A 6 17.10 11.57 -12.73
CA ASN A 6 15.85 11.40 -13.47
C ASN A 6 14.88 10.60 -12.63
N VAL A 7 13.71 11.17 -12.34
CA VAL A 7 12.71 10.54 -11.47
C VAL A 7 11.40 10.41 -12.22
N TYR A 8 10.83 9.22 -12.16
CA TYR A 8 9.57 8.87 -12.77
C TYR A 8 8.57 8.51 -11.68
N LEU A 9 7.39 9.12 -11.69
CA LEU A 9 6.30 8.80 -10.77
C LEU A 9 5.53 7.59 -11.31
N ALA A 10 5.27 6.62 -10.45
CA ALA A 10 4.63 5.36 -10.78
C ALA A 10 3.80 4.84 -9.59
N SER A 11 2.92 3.87 -9.85
CA SER A 11 2.25 3.12 -8.78
C SER A 11 3.25 2.26 -7.99
N ALA A 12 2.85 1.83 -6.80
CA ALA A 12 3.68 0.97 -5.95
C ALA A 12 3.98 -0.38 -6.63
N GLU A 13 3.00 -0.96 -7.33
CA GLU A 13 3.15 -2.22 -8.06
C GLU A 13 4.16 -2.09 -9.21
N LEU A 14 4.07 -1.02 -10.01
CA LEU A 14 5.01 -0.79 -11.10
C LEU A 14 6.43 -0.54 -10.55
N ALA A 15 6.55 0.23 -9.46
CA ALA A 15 7.82 0.45 -8.79
C ALA A 15 8.44 -0.87 -8.26
N ALA A 16 7.62 -1.76 -7.67
CA ALA A 16 8.08 -3.06 -7.19
C ALA A 16 8.57 -3.96 -8.34
N VAL A 17 7.85 -4.01 -9.46
CA VAL A 17 8.28 -4.75 -10.66
C VAL A 17 9.57 -4.15 -11.24
N SER A 18 9.66 -2.83 -11.35
CA SER A 18 10.88 -2.16 -11.82
C SER A 18 12.08 -2.41 -10.90
N ALA A 19 11.89 -2.42 -9.59
CA ALA A 19 12.93 -2.74 -8.63
C ALA A 19 13.41 -4.19 -8.75
N LYS A 20 12.49 -5.14 -8.98
CA LYS A 20 12.80 -6.56 -9.22
C LYS A 20 13.59 -6.76 -10.52
N LEU A 21 13.25 -6.06 -11.60
CA LEU A 21 13.88 -6.22 -12.92
C LEU A 21 15.12 -5.34 -13.13
N GLY A 22 15.31 -4.29 -12.33
CA GLY A 22 16.39 -3.30 -12.50
C GLY A 22 16.19 -2.32 -13.66
N ARG A 23 14.98 -2.27 -14.26
CA ARG A 23 14.62 -1.37 -15.36
C ARG A 23 13.10 -1.14 -15.43
N ILE A 24 12.67 -0.17 -16.24
CA ILE A 24 11.26 0.00 -16.57
C ILE A 24 10.81 -1.20 -17.44
N PRO A 25 9.78 -1.95 -17.05
CA PRO A 25 9.27 -3.09 -17.82
C PRO A 25 8.51 -2.64 -19.07
N SER A 26 8.34 -3.56 -20.02
CA SER A 26 7.27 -3.46 -21.02
C SER A 26 5.91 -3.74 -20.37
N VAL A 27 4.82 -3.37 -21.07
CA VAL A 27 3.45 -3.62 -20.59
C VAL A 27 3.20 -5.12 -20.36
N ALA A 28 3.68 -5.98 -21.26
CA ALA A 28 3.52 -7.43 -21.13
C ALA A 28 4.23 -7.99 -19.89
N GLU A 29 5.47 -7.56 -19.66
CA GLU A 29 6.25 -7.97 -18.47
C GLU A 29 5.60 -7.47 -17.17
N TYR A 30 5.06 -6.25 -17.17
CA TYR A 30 4.32 -5.71 -16.04
C TYR A 30 3.09 -6.57 -15.72
N MET A 31 2.24 -6.84 -16.72
CA MET A 31 1.02 -7.63 -16.52
C MET A 31 1.33 -9.04 -16.00
N GLN A 32 2.32 -9.71 -16.57
CA GLN A 32 2.76 -11.04 -16.12
C GLN A 32 3.23 -11.06 -14.66
N ASN A 33 3.90 -10.01 -14.20
CA ASN A 33 4.40 -9.96 -12.81
C ASN A 33 3.29 -9.58 -11.80
N VAL A 34 2.31 -8.77 -12.20
CA VAL A 34 1.22 -8.33 -11.31
C VAL A 34 0.08 -9.35 -11.26
N GLU A 35 -0.16 -10.12 -12.33
CA GLU A 35 -1.22 -11.14 -12.35
C GLU A 35 -1.08 -12.18 -11.22
N ILE A 36 0.15 -12.45 -10.78
CA ILE A 36 0.45 -13.39 -9.69
C ILE A 36 -0.22 -12.98 -8.36
N ILE A 37 -0.40 -11.69 -8.10
CA ILE A 37 -0.99 -11.19 -6.85
C ILE A 37 -2.51 -10.97 -6.96
N ALA A 38 -3.08 -11.03 -8.16
CA ALA A 38 -4.51 -10.80 -8.38
C ALA A 38 -5.43 -11.71 -7.53
N PRO A 39 -5.15 -13.02 -7.35
CA PRO A 39 -5.98 -13.89 -6.49
C PRO A 39 -5.96 -13.51 -5.01
N LEU A 40 -4.97 -12.74 -4.55
CA LEU A 40 -4.82 -12.30 -3.16
C LEU A 40 -5.25 -10.86 -2.93
N SER A 41 -5.84 -10.19 -3.93
CA SER A 41 -6.21 -8.77 -3.90
C SER A 41 -7.02 -8.40 -2.65
N ASP A 42 -7.99 -9.23 -2.27
CA ASP A 42 -8.86 -8.99 -1.11
C ASP A 42 -8.09 -8.94 0.23
N ASN A 43 -6.97 -9.66 0.30
CA ASN A 43 -6.11 -9.67 1.48
C ASN A 43 -5.06 -8.56 1.44
N ILE A 44 -4.58 -8.19 0.24
CA ILE A 44 -3.54 -7.19 0.03
C ILE A 44 -4.11 -5.77 0.18
N TYR A 45 -5.25 -5.49 -0.44
CA TYR A 45 -5.83 -4.14 -0.51
C TYR A 45 -6.82 -3.86 0.63
N ARG A 46 -6.38 -4.10 1.87
CA ARG A 46 -7.18 -3.83 3.07
C ARG A 46 -6.80 -2.48 3.69
N TYR A 47 -7.80 -1.65 3.92
CA TYR A 47 -7.63 -0.43 4.70
C TYR A 47 -7.53 -0.74 6.20
N LEU A 48 -6.82 0.13 6.92
CA LEU A 48 -6.76 0.08 8.37
C LEU A 48 -8.05 0.64 8.98
N ASN A 49 -8.97 -0.26 9.29
CA ASN A 49 -10.17 0.06 10.04
C ASN A 49 -9.88 -0.03 11.55
N PHE A 50 -9.36 1.03 12.17
CA PHE A 50 -8.96 1.01 13.59
C PHE A 50 -10.08 0.61 14.56
N HIS A 51 -11.34 0.89 14.21
CA HIS A 51 -12.50 0.46 14.98
C HIS A 51 -12.73 -1.06 14.95
N GLN A 52 -12.12 -1.80 14.03
CA GLN A 52 -12.19 -3.27 13.93
C GLN A 52 -10.98 -3.96 14.56
N ILE A 53 -9.99 -3.21 15.05
CA ILE A 53 -8.75 -3.74 15.63
C ILE A 53 -8.85 -3.65 17.16
N GLU A 54 -8.72 -4.79 17.83
CA GLU A 54 -8.97 -4.93 19.28
C GLU A 54 -8.07 -4.01 20.11
N GLU A 55 -6.80 -3.92 19.73
CA GLU A 55 -5.80 -3.08 20.42
C GLU A 55 -6.24 -1.62 20.45
N TYR A 56 -6.75 -1.11 19.33
CA TYR A 56 -7.24 0.27 19.21
C TYR A 56 -8.57 0.48 19.96
N GLN A 57 -9.49 -0.50 19.90
CA GLN A 57 -10.72 -0.45 20.69
C GLN A 57 -10.43 -0.42 22.20
N SER A 58 -9.46 -1.19 22.67
CA SER A 58 -9.11 -1.30 24.09
C SER A 58 -8.60 0.03 24.67
N VAL A 59 -7.82 0.78 23.87
CA VAL A 59 -7.34 2.12 24.23
C VAL A 59 -8.49 3.12 24.19
N ALA A 60 -9.30 3.09 23.14
CA ALA A 60 -10.43 4.01 22.99
C ALA A 60 -11.44 3.88 24.14
N LYS A 61 -11.71 2.68 24.64
CA LYS A 61 -12.60 2.43 25.79
C LYS A 61 -12.11 3.03 27.11
N LYS A 62 -10.81 3.29 27.24
CA LYS A 62 -10.22 3.93 28.45
C LYS A 62 -10.35 5.45 28.43
N MET A 63 -10.74 6.03 27.30
CA MET A 63 -10.92 7.47 27.16
C MET A 63 -12.29 7.89 27.72
N ILE A 64 -12.30 8.92 28.55
CA ILE A 64 -13.54 9.55 29.01
C ILE A 64 -13.99 10.51 27.89
N PRO A 65 -15.19 10.33 27.31
CA PRO A 65 -15.67 11.22 26.26
C PRO A 65 -15.90 12.62 26.84
N ILE A 66 -15.22 13.60 26.26
CA ILE A 66 -15.50 15.02 26.49
C ILE A 66 -16.72 15.33 25.63
N VAL A 67 -17.85 15.67 26.25
CA VAL A 67 -19.03 16.13 25.51
C VAL A 67 -18.64 17.46 24.87
N ALA A 68 -18.43 17.46 23.55
CA ALA A 68 -18.31 18.70 22.79
C ALA A 68 -19.67 19.40 22.84
N ALA A 69 -19.68 20.60 23.44
CA ALA A 69 -20.84 21.49 23.50
C ALA A 69 -21.20 22.04 22.12
#